data_AF-X0URP2-F1
#
_entry.id   AF-X0URP2-F1
#
_cell.length_a   1.000
_cell.length_b   1.000
_cell.length_c   1.000
_cell.angle_alpha   90.00
_cell.angle_beta   90.00
_cell.angle_gamma   90.00
#
_symmetry.space_group_name_H-M   'P 1'
#
loop_
_entity.id
_entity.type
_entity.pdbx_description
1 polymer ?
#
loop_
_entity_poly.entity_id
_entity_poly.type
_entity_poly.pdbx_seq_one_letter_code
_entity_poly.pdbx_strand_id
1 'polypeptide(L)'
;ALGIYLPLITTNCAVLGVAVLNIDETLNFIESLIRGFAAGIGFTLALVLMAGLREKLEMSNIPEPLRGIPIAFIMASLMSMAFVGFSGLALR
;
A
#
# COMPACT_ATOMS: atom_id res chain seq x y z
N ALA A 1 5.00 -11.46 -19.94
CA ALA A 1 5.11 -9.99 -20.06
C ALA A 1 5.16 -9.34 -18.67
N LEU A 2 6.29 -9.51 -17.96
CA LEU A 2 6.53 -8.93 -16.62
C LEU A 2 7.82 -8.10 -16.57
N GLY A 3 8.47 -7.88 -17.72
CA GLY A 3 9.85 -7.37 -17.80
C GLY A 3 10.07 -6.02 -17.13
N ILE A 4 9.12 -5.08 -17.27
CA ILE A 4 9.21 -3.76 -16.63
C ILE A 4 8.72 -3.80 -15.17
N TYR A 5 7.80 -4.71 -14.84
CA TYR A 5 7.25 -4.82 -13.49
C TYR A 5 8.19 -5.53 -12.51
N LEU A 6 9.05 -6.43 -12.98
CA LEU A 6 9.95 -7.18 -12.10
C LEU A 6 10.93 -6.25 -11.33
N PRO A 7 11.60 -5.26 -11.96
CA PRO A 7 12.39 -4.26 -11.23
C PRO A 7 11.56 -3.36 -10.29
N LEU A 8 10.33 -3.03 -10.68
CA LEU A 8 9.43 -2.21 -9.85
C LEU A 8 8.92 -2.97 -8.62
N ILE A 9 8.79 -4.29 -8.72
CA ILE A 9 8.42 -5.17 -7.59
C ILE A 9 9.61 -5.31 -6.63
N THR A 10 10.82 -5.57 -7.14
CA THR A 10 12.00 -5.79 -6.29
C THR A 10 12.46 -4.52 -5.55
N THR A 11 12.16 -3.34 -6.10
CA THR A 11 12.46 -2.04 -5.47
C THR A 11 11.28 -1.44 -4.70
N ASN A 12 10.23 -2.22 -4.45
CA ASN A 12 9.04 -1.76 -3.75
C ASN A 12 9.33 -1.50 -2.25
N CYS A 13 8.92 -0.33 -1.76
CA CYS A 13 9.14 0.09 -0.38
C CYS A 13 8.40 -0.76 0.66
N ALA A 14 7.21 -1.28 0.33
CA ALA A 14 6.46 -2.15 1.24
C ALA A 14 7.14 -3.51 1.39
N VAL A 15 7.63 -4.09 0.29
CA VAL A 15 8.35 -5.37 0.29
C VAL A 15 9.64 -5.27 1.10
N LEU A 16 10.43 -4.22 0.86
CA LEU A 16 11.66 -3.97 1.63
C LEU A 16 11.35 -3.72 3.13
N GLY A 17 10.31 -2.94 3.43
CA GLY A 17 9.91 -2.64 4.81
C GLY A 17 9.56 -3.89 5.61
N VAL A 18 8.78 -4.82 5.04
CA VAL A 18 8.43 -6.08 5.70
C VAL A 18 9.68 -6.93 5.97
N ALA A 19 10.64 -6.96 5.05
CA ALA A 19 11.89 -7.68 5.24
C ALA A 19 12.72 -7.08 6.38
N VAL A 20 12.87 -5.75 6.43
CA VAL A 20 13.59 -5.05 7.50
C VAL A 20 12.93 -5.29 8.86
N LEU A 21 11.61 -5.16 8.94
CA LEU A 21 10.88 -5.42 10.18
C LEU A 21 11.02 -6.88 10.65
N ASN A 22 11.24 -7.85 9.74
CA ASN A 22 11.29 -9.28 10.12
C ASN A 22 12.60 -9.52 10.88
N ILE A 23 13.65 -8.82 10.44
CA ILE A 23 14.98 -8.83 11.04
C ILE A 23 14.95 -8.08 12.38
N ASP A 24 14.33 -6.90 12.42
CA ASP A 24 14.29 -6.05 13.61
C ASP A 24 13.51 -6.71 14.77
N GLU A 25 12.39 -7.37 14.46
CA GLU A 25 11.58 -8.11 15.45
C GLU A 25 12.10 -9.54 15.71
N THR A 26 13.19 -9.98 15.07
CA THR A 26 13.81 -11.30 15.26
C THR A 26 12.84 -12.49 15.09
N LEU A 27 11.96 -12.42 14.09
CA LEU A 27 10.95 -13.46 13.86
C LEU A 27 11.54 -14.78 13.37
N ASN A 28 10.92 -15.89 13.76
CA ASN A 28 11.27 -17.20 13.22
C ASN A 28 10.84 -17.34 11.76
N PHE A 29 11.33 -18.36 11.06
CA PHE A 29 11.03 -18.58 9.64
C PHE A 29 9.52 -18.66 9.35
N ILE A 30 8.76 -19.40 10.16
CA ILE A 30 7.31 -19.57 9.99
C ILE A 30 6.58 -18.25 10.25
N GLU A 31 6.96 -17.51 11.30
CA GLU A 31 6.36 -16.21 11.64
C GLU A 31 6.63 -15.19 10.54
N SER A 32 7.87 -15.15 10.02
CA SER A 32 8.26 -14.29 8.90
C SER A 32 7.48 -14.59 7.62
N LEU A 33 7.21 -15.88 7.33
CA LEU A 33 6.38 -16.29 6.20
C LEU A 33 4.94 -15.80 6.34
N ILE A 34 4.34 -16.04 7.52
CA ILE A 34 2.96 -15.62 7.80
C ILE A 34 2.85 -14.09 7.72
N ARG A 35 3.80 -13.36 8.29
CA ARG A 35 3.82 -11.90 8.27
C ARG A 35 4.00 -11.34 6.85
N GLY A 36 4.88 -11.95 6.06
CA GLY A 36 5.06 -11.61 4.64
C GLY A 36 3.78 -11.83 3.84
N PHE A 37 3.11 -12.97 4.04
CA PHE A 37 1.85 -13.27 3.36
C PHE A 37 0.72 -12.31 3.76
N ALA A 38 0.56 -12.07 5.07
CA ALA A 38 -0.44 -11.14 5.60
C ALA A 38 -0.20 -9.69 5.10
N ALA A 39 1.06 -9.24 5.10
CA ALA A 39 1.43 -7.93 4.56
C ALA A 39 1.13 -7.82 3.06
N GLY A 40 1.37 -8.88 2.28
CA GLY A 40 1.01 -8.95 0.87
C GLY A 40 -0.50 -8.81 0.62
N ILE A 41 -1.33 -9.46 1.46
CA ILE A 41 -2.79 -9.32 1.42
C ILE A 41 -3.20 -7.88 1.74
N GLY A 42 -2.65 -7.29 2.81
CA GLY A 42 -2.93 -5.91 3.19
C GLY A 42 -2.55 -4.90 2.11
N PHE A 43 -1.38 -5.09 1.48
CA PHE A 43 -0.94 -4.27 0.35
C PHE A 43 -1.85 -4.42 -0.88
N THR A 44 -2.30 -5.63 -1.17
CA THR A 44 -3.25 -5.89 -2.26
C THR A 44 -4.58 -5.16 -2.02
N LEU A 45 -5.11 -5.21 -0.80
CA LEU A 45 -6.31 -4.49 -0.41
C LEU A 45 -6.14 -2.97 -0.61
N ALA A 46 -5.01 -2.40 -0.17
CA ALA A 46 -4.71 -0.99 -0.35
C ALA A 46 -4.66 -0.58 -1.83
N LEU A 47 -4.07 -1.42 -2.70
CA LEU A 47 -4.02 -1.17 -4.14
C LEU A 47 -5.41 -1.22 -4.79
N VAL A 48 -6.26 -2.18 -4.42
CA VAL A 48 -7.65 -2.28 -4.93
C VAL A 48 -8.46 -1.05 -4.52
N LEU A 49 -8.32 -0.59 -3.28
CA LEU A 49 -8.98 0.63 -2.80
C LEU A 49 -8.50 1.88 -3.55
N MET A 50 -7.19 2.02 -3.77
CA MET A 50 -6.65 3.13 -4.57
C MET A 50 -7.13 3.08 -6.02
N ALA A 51 -7.24 1.91 -6.63
CA ALA A 51 -7.74 1.76 -7.98
C ALA A 51 -9.21 2.22 -8.09
N GLY A 52 -10.07 1.78 -7.17
CA GLY A 52 -11.47 2.23 -7.14
C GLY A 52 -11.63 3.72 -6.88
N LEU A 53 -10.80 4.29 -5.99
CA LEU A 53 -10.75 5.75 -5.76
C LEU A 53 -10.32 6.52 -7.01
N ARG A 54 -9.31 6.02 -7.76
CA ARG A 54 -8.87 6.64 -9.01
C ARG A 54 -9.97 6.65 -10.07
N GLU A 55 -10.64 5.52 -10.29
CA GLU A 55 -11.74 5.42 -11.26
C GLU A 55 -12.86 6.43 -10.94
N LYS A 56 -13.20 6.58 -9.65
CA LYS A 56 -14.18 7.57 -9.20
C LYS A 56 -13.73 9.02 -9.41
N LEU A 57 -12.44 9.30 -9.24
CA LEU A 57 -11.86 10.64 -9.47
C LEU A 57 -11.82 10.98 -10.97
N GLU A 58 -11.59 10.02 -11.86
CA GLU A 58 -11.60 10.23 -13.32
C GLU A 58 -12.98 10.68 -13.84
N MET A 59 -14.06 10.21 -13.20
CA MET A 59 -15.43 10.65 -13.50
C MET A 59 -15.82 11.98 -12.81
N SER A 60 -14.95 12.56 -11.99
CA SER A 60 -15.24 13.76 -11.20
C SER A 60 -14.71 15.03 -11.86
N ASN A 61 -15.41 16.15 -11.64
CA ASN A 61 -14.98 17.46 -12.15
C ASN A 61 -13.82 18.03 -11.32
N ILE A 62 -12.59 17.66 -11.71
CA ILE A 62 -11.34 18.13 -11.08
C ILE A 62 -10.79 19.31 -11.91
N PRO A 63 -10.35 20.42 -11.29
CA PRO A 63 -9.73 21.55 -11.98
C PRO A 63 -8.43 21.12 -12.67
N GLU A 64 -8.13 21.67 -13.85
CA GLU A 64 -7.00 21.26 -14.69
C GLU A 64 -5.65 21.14 -13.96
N PRO A 65 -5.25 22.07 -13.08
CA PRO A 65 -3.95 21.99 -12.40
C PRO A 65 -3.80 20.79 -11.45
N LEU A 66 -4.91 20.19 -11.00
CA LEU A 66 -4.91 19.07 -10.05
C LEU A 66 -5.10 17.71 -10.72
N ARG A 67 -5.40 17.65 -12.01
CA ARG A 67 -5.67 16.39 -12.72
C ARG A 67 -4.42 15.49 -12.78
N GLY A 68 -4.63 14.19 -12.67
CA GLY A 68 -3.57 13.18 -12.76
C GLY A 68 -2.81 12.98 -11.44
N ILE A 69 -1.51 13.27 -11.44
CA ILE A 69 -0.61 12.97 -10.32
C ILE A 69 -0.95 13.76 -9.04
N PRO A 70 -1.23 15.09 -9.09
CA PRO A 70 -1.48 15.87 -7.87
C PRO A 70 -2.67 15.36 -7.05
N ILE A 71 -3.83 15.12 -7.69
CA ILE A 71 -5.00 14.57 -7.00
C ILE A 71 -4.75 13.15 -6.49
N ALA A 72 -3.92 12.34 -7.18
CA ALA A 72 -3.56 11.01 -6.70
C ALA A 72 -2.76 11.07 -5.39
N PHE A 73 -1.88 12.05 -5.20
CA PHE A 73 -1.18 12.25 -3.93
C PHE A 73 -2.12 12.70 -2.80
N ILE A 74 -3.07 13.59 -3.09
CA ILE A 74 -4.09 14.01 -2.11
C ILE A 74 -4.97 12.82 -1.71
N MET A 75 -5.38 12.00 -2.67
CA MET A 75 -6.15 10.80 -2.40
C MET A 75 -5.36 9.78 -1.58
N ALA A 76 -4.07 9.56 -1.90
CA ALA A 76 -3.22 8.67 -1.12
C ALA A 76 -3.03 9.15 0.32
N SER A 77 -2.91 10.46 0.56
CA SER A 77 -2.78 11.01 1.92
C SER A 77 -4.08 10.87 2.73
N LEU A 78 -5.24 11.11 2.10
CA LEU A 78 -6.55 10.88 2.72
C LEU A 78 -6.78 9.39 3.04
N MET A 79 -6.37 8.50 2.13
CA MET A 79 -6.44 7.06 2.37
C MET A 79 -5.53 6.64 3.53
N SER A 80 -4.31 7.20 3.62
CA SER A 80 -3.41 6.96 4.75
C SER A 80 -4.04 7.39 6.09
N MET A 81 -4.67 8.57 6.14
CA MET A 81 -5.40 9.02 7.33
C MET A 81 -6.54 8.08 7.73
N ALA A 82 -7.26 7.51 6.76
CA ALA A 82 -8.28 6.51 7.03
C ALA A 82 -7.67 5.23 7.66
N PHE A 83 -6.51 4.78 7.18
CA PHE A 83 -5.82 3.62 7.74
C PHE A 83 -5.25 3.87 9.14
N VAL A 84 -4.86 5.10 9.49
CA VAL A 84 -4.44 5.47 10.86
C VAL A 84 -5.57 5.19 11.88
N GLY A 85 -6.84 5.20 11.46
CA GLY A 85 -7.97 4.79 12.30
C GLY A 85 -7.85 3.36 12.86
N PHE A 86 -7.06 2.49 12.22
CA PHE A 86 -6.80 1.13 12.71
C PHE A 86 -5.61 1.03 13.68
N SER A 87 -4.84 2.10 13.91
CA SER A 87 -3.63 2.08 14.75
C SER A 87 -3.91 1.75 16.23
N GLY A 88 -5.15 1.89 16.70
CA GLY A 88 -5.58 1.50 18.04
C GLY A 88 -6.16 0.08 18.14
N LEU A 89 -6.20 -0.67 17.03
CA LEU A 89 -6.79 -2.01 17.00
C LEU A 89 -5.80 -3.04 17.57
N ALA A 90 -5.81 -3.21 18.88
CA ALA A 90 -5.08 -4.28 19.54
C ALA A 90 -5.99 -5.52 19.68
N LEU A 91 -5.51 -6.69 19.26
CA LEU A 91 -6.08 -7.96 19.74
C LEU A 91 -5.69 -8.09 21.22
N ARG A 92 -6.55 -7.59 22.10
CA ARG A 92 -6.55 -7.95 23.51
C ARG A 92 -7.39 -9.20 23.72
#